data_AF-A0A820JJM2-F1
#
_entry.id   AF-A0A820JJM2-F1
#
_cell.length_a   1.000
_cell.length_b   1.000
_cell.length_c   1.000
_cell.angle_alpha   90.00
_cell.angle_beta   90.00
_cell.angle_gamma   90.00
#
_symmetry.space_group_name_H-M   'P 1'
#
loop_
_entity.id
_entity.type
_entity.pdbx_description
1 polymer ?
#
loop_
_entity_poly.entity_id
_entity_poly.type
_entity_poly.pdbx_seq_one_letter_code
_entity_poly.pdbx_strand_id
1 'polypeptide(L)'
;LIKRFHRTKRNIKGLIAEILLPIIFVLLAMLVITLTPSQSDPPPLILHPWYWNNPNYMFQSISINKSSLLSESIQQTFTKSPSLGTRCMPTTLLDPNLYPCTSSGSNYVYVPTSPEIMAELNSVNYNQTRISPACDCYEKMQQCPASGGGPPPSYDVLQTQDDLYRLNDYNISDWIVKTEYQDQYLMERFGGIEFISGNNLSSFTLVNKTLIEQFNNLTRQRNQSIPTVDAAKLADLFEIHPPQD
;
A
#
# COMPACT_ATOMS: atom_id res chain seq x y z
N LEU A 1 1.66 -19.33 -68.33
CA LEU A 1 2.04 -17.98 -67.83
C LEU A 1 1.14 -16.88 -68.39
N ILE A 2 0.94 -16.79 -69.71
CA ILE A 2 0.07 -15.80 -70.39
C ILE A 2 -1.39 -15.75 -69.87
N LYS A 3 -2.02 -16.91 -69.65
CA LYS A 3 -3.41 -16.98 -69.12
C LYS A 3 -3.53 -16.46 -67.68
N ARG A 4 -2.48 -16.63 -66.86
CA ARG A 4 -2.42 -16.08 -65.50
C ARG A 4 -2.24 -14.56 -65.56
N PHE A 5 -1.34 -14.06 -66.41
CA PHE A 5 -1.11 -12.62 -66.62
C PHE A 5 -2.37 -11.86 -67.04
N HIS A 6 -3.16 -12.38 -67.99
CA HIS A 6 -4.43 -11.76 -68.38
C HIS A 6 -5.46 -11.72 -67.24
N ARG A 7 -5.48 -12.73 -66.36
CA ARG A 7 -6.37 -12.79 -65.20
C ARG A 7 -6.00 -11.73 -64.16
N THR A 8 -4.70 -11.53 -63.92
CA THR A 8 -4.20 -10.50 -63.01
C THR A 8 -4.44 -9.08 -63.55
N LYS A 9 -4.27 -8.87 -64.86
CA LYS A 9 -4.55 -7.58 -65.52
C LYS A 9 -6.04 -7.20 -65.52
N ARG A 10 -6.95 -8.19 -65.51
CA ARG A 10 -8.41 -7.95 -65.45
C ARG A 10 -8.93 -7.72 -64.03
N ASN A 11 -8.21 -8.20 -63.00
CA ASN A 11 -8.58 -8.04 -61.59
C ASN A 11 -7.57 -7.14 -60.84
N ILE A 12 -7.46 -5.90 -61.29
CA ILE A 12 -6.54 -4.89 -60.72
C ILE A 12 -6.83 -4.63 -59.23
N LYS A 13 -8.09 -4.66 -58.80
CA LYS A 13 -8.47 -4.50 -57.38
C LYS A 13 -7.92 -5.61 -56.49
N GLY A 14 -7.93 -6.86 -56.98
CA GLY A 14 -7.35 -8.01 -56.27
C GLY A 14 -5.83 -7.95 -56.21
N LEU A 15 -5.16 -7.55 -57.30
CA LEU A 15 -3.71 -7.36 -57.32
C LEU A 15 -3.26 -6.24 -56.36
N ILE A 16 -3.98 -5.13 -56.33
CA ILE A 16 -3.69 -4.02 -55.42
C ILE A 16 -3.87 -4.46 -53.96
N ALA A 17 -4.92 -5.22 -53.64
CA ALA A 17 -5.14 -5.75 -52.30
C ALA A 17 -4.03 -6.72 -51.87
N GLU A 18 -3.56 -7.59 -52.77
CA GLU A 18 -2.50 -8.57 -52.51
C GLU A 18 -1.13 -7.91 -52.23
N ILE A 19 -0.90 -6.70 -52.75
CA ILE A 19 0.33 -5.92 -52.51
C ILE A 19 0.18 -4.96 -51.32
N LEU A 20 -0.93 -4.23 -51.21
CA LEU A 20 -1.12 -3.22 -50.16
C LEU A 20 -1.39 -3.81 -48.78
N LEU A 21 -2.12 -4.94 -48.70
CA LEU A 21 -2.45 -5.57 -47.43
C LEU A 21 -1.22 -6.00 -46.61
N PRO A 22 -0.20 -6.69 -47.18
CA PRO A 22 1.01 -7.00 -46.42
C PRO A 22 1.82 -5.75 -46.03
N ILE A 23 1.83 -4.71 -46.87
CA ILE A 23 2.52 -3.44 -46.55
C ILE A 23 1.86 -2.77 -45.34
N ILE A 24 0.53 -2.64 -45.34
CA ILE A 24 -0.22 -2.05 -44.22
C ILE A 24 -0.02 -2.89 -42.95
N PHE A 25 -0.03 -4.22 -43.07
CA PHE A 25 0.19 -5.11 -41.94
C PHE A 25 1.59 -4.93 -41.32
N VAL A 26 2.64 -4.82 -42.15
CA VAL A 26 4.00 -4.54 -41.67
C VAL A 26 4.10 -3.16 -41.03
N LEU A 27 3.45 -2.14 -41.60
CA LEU A 27 3.42 -0.80 -41.02
C LEU A 27 2.72 -0.78 -39.65
N LEU A 28 1.59 -1.48 -39.52
CA LEU A 28 0.89 -1.62 -38.24
C LEU A 28 1.72 -2.41 -37.22
N ALA A 29 2.40 -3.48 -37.66
CA ALA A 29 3.28 -4.25 -36.79
C ALA A 29 4.46 -3.39 -36.30
N MET A 30 5.10 -2.62 -37.18
CA MET A 30 6.16 -1.68 -36.78
C MET A 30 5.65 -0.60 -35.82
N LEU A 31 4.45 -0.04 -36.08
CA LEU A 31 3.83 0.93 -35.18
C LEU A 31 3.67 0.33 -33.77
N VAL A 32 3.13 -0.88 -33.67
CA VAL A 32 2.94 -1.56 -32.38
C VAL A 32 4.29 -1.83 -31.70
N ILE A 33 5.32 -2.27 -32.43
CA ILE A 33 6.67 -2.48 -31.89
C ILE A 33 7.29 -1.17 -31.37
N THR A 34 7.05 -0.03 -32.03
CA THR A 34 7.53 1.27 -31.55
C THR A 34 6.79 1.78 -30.32
N LEU A 35 5.54 1.35 -30.11
CA LEU A 35 4.76 1.71 -28.92
C LEU A 35 5.13 0.84 -27.72
N THR A 36 5.64 -0.37 -27.93
CA THR A 36 6.15 -1.19 -26.83
C THR A 36 7.45 -0.59 -26.30
N PRO A 37 7.56 -0.33 -24.98
CA PRO A 37 8.81 0.10 -24.41
C PRO A 37 9.89 -0.96 -24.68
N SER A 38 11.08 -0.52 -25.09
CA SER A 38 12.21 -1.43 -25.25
C SER A 38 12.48 -2.12 -23.92
N GLN A 39 12.67 -3.43 -23.95
CA GLN A 39 13.05 -4.22 -22.77
C GLN A 39 14.52 -3.97 -22.45
N SER A 40 14.80 -2.78 -21.91
CA SER A 40 16.05 -2.46 -21.23
C SER A 40 15.78 -2.53 -19.74
N ASP A 41 16.70 -3.11 -18.97
CA ASP A 41 16.61 -3.08 -17.52
C ASP A 41 16.50 -1.61 -17.07
N PRO A 42 15.52 -1.27 -16.21
CA PRO A 42 15.41 0.08 -15.70
C PRO A 42 16.70 0.44 -14.96
N PRO A 43 17.18 1.69 -15.06
CA PRO A 43 18.34 2.12 -14.29
C PRO A 43 18.08 1.92 -12.80
N PRO A 44 19.13 1.68 -11.99
CA PRO A 44 18.98 1.53 -10.54
C PRO A 44 18.35 2.80 -9.97
N LEU A 45 17.22 2.63 -9.28
CA LEU A 45 16.48 3.72 -8.64
C LEU A 45 16.55 3.52 -7.13
N ILE A 46 16.91 4.59 -6.41
CA ILE A 46 16.93 4.59 -4.96
C ILE A 46 15.48 4.61 -4.49
N LEU A 47 15.07 3.56 -3.79
CA LEU A 47 13.73 3.47 -3.22
C LEU A 47 13.68 4.26 -1.92
N HIS A 48 12.76 5.21 -1.87
CA HIS A 48 12.44 5.93 -0.66
C HIS A 48 10.94 6.29 -0.63
N PRO A 49 10.30 6.39 0.55
CA PRO A 49 8.86 6.66 0.64
C PRO A 49 8.45 7.96 -0.06
N TRP A 50 9.30 8.99 0.01
CA TRP A 50 9.06 10.32 -0.58
C TRP A 50 9.10 10.38 -2.11
N TYR A 51 9.21 9.22 -2.78
CA TYR A 51 9.19 9.16 -4.25
C TYR A 51 7.79 9.46 -4.79
N TRP A 52 6.77 9.08 -4.03
CA TRP A 52 5.37 9.45 -4.31
C TRP A 52 5.03 10.81 -3.70
N ASN A 53 3.87 11.34 -4.06
CA ASN A 53 3.42 12.66 -3.62
C ASN A 53 3.40 12.75 -2.08
N ASN A 54 3.93 13.84 -1.53
CA ASN A 54 3.85 14.14 -0.10
C ASN A 54 2.46 14.70 0.26
N PRO A 55 1.98 14.50 1.50
CA PRO A 55 2.64 13.83 2.63
C PRO A 55 2.47 12.30 2.63
N ASN A 56 3.48 11.57 3.14
CA ASN A 56 3.34 10.13 3.39
C ASN A 56 2.70 9.92 4.76
N TYR A 57 1.72 9.01 4.83
CA TYR A 57 1.07 8.66 6.08
C TYR A 57 1.67 7.40 6.70
N MET A 58 2.06 7.52 7.97
CA MET A 58 2.53 6.42 8.79
C MET A 58 1.86 6.46 10.15
N PHE A 59 1.81 5.33 10.85
CA PHE A 59 1.28 5.31 12.21
C PHE A 59 2.26 4.68 13.20
N GLN A 60 2.15 5.12 14.45
CA GLN A 60 2.80 4.50 15.59
C GLN A 60 1.80 4.26 16.72
N SER A 61 2.01 3.19 17.47
CA SER A 61 1.20 2.83 18.61
C SER A 61 2.04 2.17 19.69
N ILE A 62 1.59 2.25 20.94
CA ILE A 62 2.11 1.44 22.04
C ILE A 62 0.99 0.51 22.47
N SER A 63 1.31 -0.77 22.62
CA SER A 63 0.36 -1.77 23.06
C SER A 63 -0.15 -1.46 24.47
N ILE A 64 -1.48 -1.33 24.62
CA ILE A 64 -2.19 -0.87 25.84
C ILE A 64 -1.78 -1.67 27.09
N ASN A 65 -1.53 -2.98 26.94
CA ASN A 65 -1.24 -3.89 28.06
C ASN A 65 0.25 -4.27 28.20
N LYS A 66 1.09 -3.72 27.32
CA LYS A 66 2.51 -4.08 27.18
C LYS A 66 3.36 -2.81 27.00
N SER A 67 3.00 -1.73 27.69
CA SER A 67 3.78 -0.51 27.73
C SER A 67 4.92 -0.61 28.76
N SER A 68 6.05 -0.02 28.42
CA SER A 68 7.21 0.13 29.31
C SER A 68 7.87 1.47 29.04
N LEU A 69 8.69 1.94 29.99
CA LEU A 69 9.50 3.15 29.79
C LEU A 69 10.37 3.07 28.53
N LEU A 70 10.85 1.87 28.18
CA LEU A 70 11.63 1.65 26.96
C LEU A 70 10.78 1.86 25.69
N SER A 71 9.59 1.26 25.61
CA SER A 71 8.71 1.42 24.44
C SER A 71 8.27 2.87 24.24
N GLU A 72 7.99 3.59 25.33
CA GLU A 72 7.68 5.02 25.28
C GLU A 72 8.88 5.84 24.81
N SER A 73 10.07 5.55 25.33
CA SER A 73 11.31 6.22 24.91
C SER A 73 11.60 6.00 23.42
N ILE A 74 11.43 4.77 22.93
CA ILE A 74 11.63 4.45 21.52
C ILE A 74 10.58 5.15 20.64
N GLN A 75 9.30 5.15 21.04
CA GLN A 75 8.25 5.87 20.32
C GLN A 75 8.57 7.36 20.19
N GLN A 76 9.04 7.98 21.27
CA GLN A 76 9.44 9.40 21.26
C GLN A 76 10.66 9.69 20.39
N THR A 77 11.48 8.70 20.05
CA THR A 77 12.64 8.91 19.17
C THR A 77 12.19 9.20 17.73
N PHE A 78 11.04 8.69 17.28
CA PHE A 78 10.56 8.92 15.90
C PHE A 78 10.12 10.36 15.63
N THR A 79 9.74 11.11 16.66
CA THR A 79 9.37 12.53 16.54
C THR A 79 10.56 13.47 16.78
N LYS A 80 11.65 12.98 17.37
CA LYS A 80 12.90 13.73 17.60
C LYS A 80 13.82 13.63 16.39
N SER A 81 14.63 14.66 16.16
CA SER A 81 15.61 14.68 15.05
C SER A 81 16.56 13.47 15.09
N PRO A 82 16.83 12.76 13.97
CA PRO A 82 16.49 13.05 12.56
C PRO A 82 15.07 12.64 12.11
N SER A 83 14.19 12.30 13.05
CA SER A 83 12.84 11.80 12.85
C SER A 83 12.77 10.44 12.14
N LEU A 84 11.58 10.00 11.75
CA LEU A 84 11.39 8.72 11.06
C LEU A 84 11.89 8.82 9.62
N GLY A 85 12.73 7.86 9.22
CA GLY A 85 13.32 7.80 7.88
C GLY A 85 14.70 8.47 7.78
N THR A 86 15.17 8.61 6.54
CA THR A 86 16.54 9.05 6.20
C THR A 86 16.57 10.37 5.42
N ARG A 87 15.42 11.00 5.14
CA ARG A 87 15.32 12.25 4.35
C ARG A 87 16.11 13.42 4.93
N CYS A 88 16.16 13.50 6.26
CA CYS A 88 16.91 14.53 6.97
C CYS A 88 18.38 14.14 7.26
N MET A 89 18.81 12.93 6.91
CA MET A 89 20.20 12.53 7.10
C MET A 89 21.08 13.09 5.99
N PRO A 90 22.30 13.56 6.32
CA PRO A 90 23.26 13.98 5.31
C PRO A 90 23.71 12.76 4.49
N THR A 91 23.21 12.63 3.26
CA THR A 91 23.57 11.55 2.35
C THR A 91 23.85 12.11 0.95
N THR A 92 24.67 11.41 0.17
CA THR A 92 24.88 11.70 -1.26
C THR A 92 23.77 11.12 -2.14
N LEU A 93 22.84 10.37 -1.54
CA LEU A 93 21.83 9.56 -2.22
C LEU A 93 20.52 10.33 -2.45
N LEU A 94 20.20 11.33 -1.63
CA LEU A 94 19.01 12.16 -1.78
C LEU A 94 19.42 13.62 -2.05
N ASP A 95 18.85 14.22 -3.10
CA ASP A 95 19.05 15.64 -3.38
C ASP A 95 18.26 16.49 -2.37
N PRO A 96 18.93 17.32 -1.54
CA PRO A 96 18.27 18.14 -0.53
C PRO A 96 17.34 19.22 -1.13
N ASN A 97 17.49 19.56 -2.41
CA ASN A 97 16.59 20.52 -3.09
C ASN A 97 15.24 19.88 -3.47
N LEU A 98 15.26 18.62 -3.87
CA LEU A 98 14.06 17.84 -4.22
C LEU A 98 13.33 17.36 -2.96
N TYR A 99 14.09 16.99 -1.92
CA TYR A 99 13.56 16.47 -0.67
C TYR A 99 13.96 17.35 0.52
N PRO A 100 13.37 18.55 0.66
CA PRO A 100 13.71 19.45 1.75
C PRO A 100 13.36 18.82 3.11
N CYS A 101 14.23 19.05 4.09
CA CYS A 101 14.00 18.71 5.50
C CYS A 101 13.69 19.97 6.29
N THR A 102 12.74 19.88 7.22
CA THR A 102 12.39 20.99 8.11
C THR A 102 13.34 21.02 9.31
N SER A 103 13.94 22.18 9.58
CA SER A 103 14.87 22.37 10.71
C SER A 103 14.18 22.51 12.07
N SER A 104 12.87 22.78 12.07
CA SER A 104 12.04 22.77 13.29
C SER A 104 11.71 21.33 13.70
N GLY A 105 11.49 21.08 15.00
CA GLY A 105 11.07 19.77 15.50
C GLY A 105 9.69 19.35 14.94
N SER A 106 9.25 18.14 15.30
CA SER A 106 7.91 17.68 14.92
C SER A 106 6.81 18.59 15.48
N ASN A 107 5.76 18.85 14.70
CA ASN A 107 4.61 19.63 15.14
C ASN A 107 3.40 18.74 15.40
N TYR A 108 2.84 18.78 16.61
CA TYR A 108 1.65 18.00 16.97
C TYR A 108 0.38 18.68 16.45
N VAL A 109 -0.42 17.94 15.68
CA VAL A 109 -1.71 18.39 15.13
C VAL A 109 -2.84 17.64 15.82
N TYR A 110 -3.68 18.38 16.54
CA TYR A 110 -4.90 17.85 17.14
C TYR A 110 -6.06 17.88 16.15
N VAL A 111 -6.69 16.73 15.94
CA VAL A 111 -7.87 16.60 15.06
C VAL A 111 -9.12 16.43 15.92
N PRO A 112 -10.05 17.42 15.96
CA PRO A 112 -11.26 17.31 16.75
C PRO A 112 -12.24 16.30 16.13
N THR A 113 -12.93 15.53 16.97
CA THR A 113 -13.99 14.62 16.54
C THR A 113 -15.31 15.37 16.34
N SER A 114 -15.98 15.14 15.22
CA SER A 114 -17.30 15.75 14.98
C SER A 114 -18.38 15.14 15.89
N PRO A 115 -19.44 15.90 16.23
CA PRO A 115 -20.55 15.38 17.05
C PRO A 115 -21.26 14.17 16.44
N GLU A 116 -21.34 14.10 15.10
CA GLU A 116 -21.95 13.00 14.36
C GLU A 116 -21.16 11.70 14.53
N ILE A 117 -19.83 11.76 14.35
CA ILE A 117 -18.94 10.61 14.56
C ILE A 117 -18.99 10.15 16.01
N MET A 118 -19.01 11.09 16.98
CA MET A 118 -19.15 10.73 18.40
C MET A 118 -20.46 10.01 18.71
N ALA A 119 -21.58 10.44 18.11
CA ALA A 119 -22.87 9.79 18.31
C ALA A 119 -22.87 8.34 17.79
N GLU A 120 -22.30 8.09 16.60
CA GLU A 120 -22.15 6.75 16.04
C GLU A 120 -21.24 5.86 16.89
N LEU A 121 -20.10 6.37 17.35
CA LEU A 121 -19.17 5.63 18.21
C LEU A 121 -19.79 5.27 19.57
N ASN A 122 -20.61 6.16 20.14
CA ASN A 122 -21.34 5.89 21.37
C ASN A 122 -22.39 4.79 21.19
N SER A 123 -23.03 4.71 20.02
CA SER A 123 -24.03 3.67 19.72
C SER A 123 -23.47 2.25 19.79
N VAL A 124 -22.19 2.07 19.48
CA VAL A 124 -21.48 0.77 19.51
C VAL A 124 -20.62 0.59 20.77
N ASN A 125 -20.77 1.47 21.76
CA ASN A 125 -19.99 1.47 23.01
C ASN A 125 -18.46 1.43 22.75
N TYR A 126 -17.99 2.20 21.76
CA TYR A 126 -16.58 2.25 21.36
C TYR A 126 -15.64 2.58 22.52
N ASN A 127 -16.12 3.37 23.50
CA ASN A 127 -15.29 3.77 24.63
C ASN A 127 -14.80 2.56 25.46
N GLN A 128 -15.57 1.47 25.51
CA GLN A 128 -15.20 0.26 26.24
C GLN A 128 -14.62 -0.82 25.33
N THR A 129 -15.19 -0.99 24.14
CA THR A 129 -14.83 -2.11 23.24
C THR A 129 -13.64 -1.79 22.35
N ARG A 130 -13.41 -0.50 22.04
CA ARG A 130 -12.50 -0.05 20.97
C ARG A 130 -12.78 -0.75 19.63
N ILE A 131 -14.02 -1.15 19.38
CA ILE A 131 -14.48 -1.73 18.12
C ILE A 131 -15.41 -0.71 17.50
N SER A 132 -15.02 -0.13 16.37
CA SER A 132 -15.84 0.84 15.64
C SER A 132 -17.04 0.19 14.95
N PRO A 133 -18.00 0.96 14.42
CA PRO A 133 -19.15 0.40 13.71
C PRO A 133 -18.77 -0.54 12.57
N ALA A 134 -19.66 -1.48 12.27
CA ALA A 134 -19.47 -2.43 11.19
C ALA A 134 -19.52 -1.71 9.83
N CYS A 135 -18.83 -2.28 8.84
CA CYS A 135 -18.86 -1.79 7.48
C CYS A 135 -19.82 -2.61 6.64
N ASP A 136 -20.39 -1.99 5.62
CA ASP A 136 -21.25 -2.65 4.65
C ASP A 136 -20.39 -3.31 3.58
N CYS A 137 -20.42 -4.65 3.55
CA CYS A 137 -19.68 -5.46 2.59
C CYS A 137 -20.63 -5.94 1.48
N TYR A 138 -20.87 -5.09 0.47
CA TYR A 138 -21.51 -5.53 -0.77
C TYR A 138 -20.50 -6.26 -1.68
N GLU A 139 -20.97 -6.99 -2.70
CA GLU A 139 -20.20 -7.99 -3.47
C GLU A 139 -18.83 -7.57 -4.06
N LYS A 140 -18.50 -6.27 -4.10
CA LYS A 140 -17.28 -5.78 -4.77
C LYS A 140 -16.31 -4.98 -3.88
N MET A 141 -16.78 -4.20 -2.90
CA MET A 141 -15.92 -3.38 -2.02
C MET A 141 -16.58 -3.15 -0.64
N GLN A 142 -15.75 -3.05 0.40
CA GLN A 142 -16.17 -2.70 1.75
C GLN A 142 -16.41 -1.19 1.83
N GLN A 143 -17.59 -0.78 2.27
CA GLN A 143 -17.92 0.62 2.54
C GLN A 143 -18.10 0.82 4.04
N CYS A 144 -17.19 1.58 4.64
CA CYS A 144 -17.23 1.89 6.06
C CYS A 144 -17.87 3.28 6.30
N PRO A 145 -18.60 3.46 7.42
CA PRO A 145 -19.04 4.79 7.84
C PRO A 145 -17.84 5.67 8.21
N ALA A 146 -18.03 6.98 8.31
CA ALA A 146 -16.97 7.92 8.69
C ALA A 146 -16.41 7.66 10.11
N SER A 147 -17.20 7.03 10.98
CA SER A 147 -16.78 6.54 12.31
C SER A 147 -16.04 5.20 12.27
N GLY A 148 -15.88 4.59 11.09
CA GLY A 148 -15.13 3.36 10.89
C GLY A 148 -13.65 3.54 11.21
N GLY A 149 -13.14 2.74 12.13
CA GLY A 149 -11.79 2.85 12.69
C GLY A 149 -11.68 3.69 13.97
N GLY A 150 -12.77 4.33 14.41
CA GLY A 150 -12.79 5.14 15.64
C GLY A 150 -12.83 6.64 15.37
N PRO A 151 -12.55 7.48 16.38
CA PRO A 151 -12.39 8.92 16.18
C PRO A 151 -11.19 9.23 15.27
N PRO A 152 -11.15 10.39 14.59
CA PRO A 152 -10.00 10.74 13.76
C PRO A 152 -8.74 10.88 14.62
N PRO A 153 -7.64 10.18 14.27
CA PRO A 153 -6.42 10.21 15.07
C PRO A 153 -5.65 11.51 14.90
N SER A 154 -5.12 12.03 16.02
CA SER A 154 -4.10 13.08 16.01
C SER A 154 -2.78 12.55 15.46
N TYR A 155 -1.95 13.44 14.91
CA TYR A 155 -0.67 13.08 14.30
C TYR A 155 0.40 14.13 14.55
N ASP A 156 1.65 13.72 14.38
CA ASP A 156 2.82 14.59 14.43
C ASP A 156 3.33 14.80 13.00
N VAL A 157 3.42 16.06 12.56
CA VAL A 157 4.10 16.42 11.30
C VAL A 157 5.60 16.34 11.55
N LEU A 158 6.27 15.42 10.89
CA LEU A 158 7.68 15.11 11.09
C LEU A 158 8.60 16.11 10.38
N GLN A 159 9.89 16.09 10.75
CA GLN A 159 10.91 16.89 10.07
C GLN A 159 11.08 16.51 8.60
N THR A 160 10.79 15.24 8.28
CA THR A 160 10.78 14.66 6.94
C THR A 160 9.55 15.05 6.12
N GLN A 161 8.65 15.88 6.66
CA GLN A 161 7.36 16.28 6.05
C GLN A 161 6.37 15.10 5.89
N ASP A 162 6.57 14.03 6.64
CA ASP A 162 5.63 12.92 6.74
C ASP A 162 4.71 13.13 7.94
N ASP A 163 3.50 12.57 7.88
CA ASP A 163 2.50 12.66 8.93
C ASP A 163 2.46 11.33 9.72
N LEU A 164 2.80 11.41 11.00
CA LEU A 164 2.89 10.25 11.89
C LEU A 164 1.71 10.20 12.86
N TYR A 165 0.72 9.36 12.57
CA TYR A 165 -0.47 9.15 13.41
C TYR A 165 -0.14 8.45 14.72
N ARG A 166 -0.73 8.92 15.82
CA ARG A 166 -0.57 8.33 17.16
C ARG A 166 -1.81 7.52 17.53
N LEU A 167 -1.68 6.19 17.50
CA LEU A 167 -2.77 5.24 17.67
C LEU A 167 -2.73 4.49 19.01
N ASN A 168 -2.22 5.11 20.08
CA ASN A 168 -2.01 4.43 21.38
C ASN A 168 -3.31 3.90 22.02
N ASP A 169 -4.44 4.59 21.81
CA ASP A 169 -5.74 4.24 22.41
C ASP A 169 -6.71 3.58 21.42
N TYR A 170 -6.19 3.11 20.28
CA TYR A 170 -6.98 2.54 19.19
C TYR A 170 -6.80 1.03 19.10
N ASN A 171 -7.83 0.36 18.60
CA ASN A 171 -7.65 -0.99 18.08
C ASN A 171 -7.04 -0.87 16.68
N ILE A 172 -5.73 -1.12 16.59
CA ILE A 172 -4.94 -0.93 15.37
C ILE A 172 -5.49 -1.77 14.22
N SER A 173 -5.86 -3.04 14.47
CA SER A 173 -6.41 -3.92 13.44
C SER A 173 -7.74 -3.41 12.90
N ASP A 174 -8.62 -2.95 13.79
CA ASP A 174 -9.92 -2.36 13.40
C ASP A 174 -9.73 -1.07 12.60
N TRP A 175 -8.81 -0.21 13.03
CA TRP A 175 -8.47 1.02 12.33
C TRP A 175 -7.90 0.75 10.94
N ILE A 176 -6.87 -0.10 10.81
CA ILE A 176 -6.23 -0.41 9.51
C ILE A 176 -7.26 -0.90 8.50
N VAL A 177 -8.06 -1.92 8.85
CA VAL A 177 -9.00 -2.56 7.93
C VAL A 177 -10.12 -1.61 7.51
N LYS A 178 -10.65 -0.81 8.43
CA LYS A 178 -11.82 0.03 8.15
C LYS A 178 -11.49 1.36 7.50
N THR A 179 -10.24 1.82 7.61
CA THR A 179 -9.77 3.08 7.02
C THR A 179 -9.05 2.90 5.70
N GLU A 180 -8.75 1.66 5.28
CA GLU A 180 -8.00 1.34 4.06
C GLU A 180 -8.54 2.03 2.79
N TYR A 181 -9.86 2.09 2.65
CA TYR A 181 -10.54 2.68 1.49
C TYR A 181 -10.98 4.12 1.68
N GLN A 182 -10.59 4.78 2.78
CA GLN A 182 -10.85 6.20 2.93
C GLN A 182 -9.88 6.99 2.05
N ASP A 183 -10.38 8.05 1.41
CA ASP A 183 -9.60 8.87 0.46
C ASP A 183 -8.30 9.42 1.06
N GLN A 184 -8.26 9.60 2.39
CA GLN A 184 -7.10 10.09 3.12
C GLN A 184 -5.96 9.07 3.28
N TYR A 185 -6.23 7.78 3.13
CA TYR A 185 -5.23 6.73 3.38
C TYR A 185 -4.94 5.88 2.15
N LEU A 186 -5.86 5.86 1.19
CA LEU A 186 -5.76 5.07 -0.02
C LEU A 186 -4.52 5.50 -0.82
N MET A 187 -3.55 4.58 -0.98
CA MET A 187 -2.27 4.79 -1.69
C MET A 187 -1.30 5.80 -1.05
N GLU A 188 -1.65 6.38 0.09
CA GLU A 188 -0.82 7.37 0.81
C GLU A 188 -0.31 6.81 2.15
N ARG A 189 -0.94 5.75 2.68
CA ARG A 189 -0.49 5.04 3.89
C ARG A 189 0.48 3.90 3.55
N PHE A 190 1.75 4.09 3.87
CA PHE A 190 2.80 3.11 3.54
C PHE A 190 3.07 2.08 4.65
N GLY A 191 2.61 2.34 5.88
CA GLY A 191 2.72 1.37 6.98
C GLY A 191 2.72 2.01 8.35
N GLY A 192 3.17 1.24 9.35
CA GLY A 192 3.29 1.70 10.72
C GLY A 192 3.92 0.67 11.63
N ILE A 193 4.14 1.09 12.88
CA ILE A 193 4.87 0.32 13.88
C ILE A 193 4.07 0.32 15.19
N GLU A 194 3.93 -0.86 15.79
CA GLU A 194 3.44 -1.01 17.16
C GLU A 194 4.59 -1.41 18.08
N PHE A 195 4.74 -0.67 19.18
CA PHE A 195 5.72 -0.98 20.21
C PHE A 195 5.09 -1.86 21.28
N ILE A 196 5.73 -3.00 21.52
CA ILE A 196 5.27 -4.02 22.45
C ILE A 196 6.41 -4.34 23.42
N SER A 197 6.12 -4.29 24.72
CA SER A 197 7.05 -4.72 25.77
C SER A 197 6.64 -6.06 26.36
N GLY A 198 7.49 -7.07 26.24
CA GLY A 198 7.27 -8.38 26.84
C GLY A 198 8.18 -9.46 26.27
N ASN A 199 8.61 -10.38 27.12
CA ASN A 199 9.58 -11.43 26.76
C ASN A 199 8.95 -12.58 25.94
N ASN A 200 7.62 -12.63 25.87
CA ASN A 200 6.88 -13.53 25.00
C ASN A 200 6.42 -12.77 23.76
N LEU A 201 7.31 -12.70 22.76
CA LEU A 201 6.86 -12.73 21.38
C LEU A 201 6.20 -14.10 21.20
N SER A 202 4.91 -14.20 21.54
CA SER A 202 4.10 -15.29 21.01
C SER A 202 4.35 -15.27 19.51
N SER A 203 4.96 -16.33 18.97
CA SER A 203 5.37 -16.40 17.57
C SER A 203 4.31 -15.72 16.73
N PHE A 204 4.68 -14.59 16.11
CA PHE A 204 3.77 -13.81 15.31
C PHE A 204 3.29 -14.75 14.21
N THR A 205 2.12 -15.34 14.42
CA THR A 205 1.60 -16.36 13.52
C THR A 205 0.93 -15.55 12.43
N LEU A 206 1.76 -15.08 11.49
CA LEU A 206 1.40 -14.21 10.37
C LEU A 206 0.09 -14.65 9.72
N VAL A 207 -0.17 -15.96 9.72
CA VAL A 207 -1.47 -16.52 9.42
C VAL A 207 -1.72 -17.78 10.25
N ASN A 208 -2.83 -17.81 11.01
CA ASN A 208 -3.26 -19.03 11.69
C ASN A 208 -3.57 -20.11 10.64
N LYS A 209 -2.96 -21.30 10.76
CA LYS A 209 -3.16 -22.41 9.81
C LYS A 209 -4.63 -22.76 9.61
N THR A 210 -5.45 -22.62 10.66
CA THR A 210 -6.90 -22.87 10.57
C THR A 210 -7.62 -21.84 9.69
N LEU A 211 -7.17 -20.58 9.67
CA LEU A 211 -7.71 -19.55 8.79
C LEU A 211 -7.32 -19.81 7.32
N ILE A 212 -6.10 -20.29 7.07
CA ILE A 212 -5.68 -20.72 5.72
C ILE A 212 -6.56 -21.88 5.24
N GLU A 213 -6.83 -22.85 6.11
CA GLU A 213 -7.69 -23.99 5.78
C GLU A 213 -9.12 -23.54 5.50
N GLN A 214 -9.67 -22.61 6.28
CA GLN A 214 -10.99 -22.03 6.01
C GLN A 214 -11.02 -21.26 4.69
N PHE A 215 -10.00 -20.45 4.40
CA PHE A 215 -9.88 -19.72 3.16
C PHE A 215 -9.75 -20.65 1.94
N ASN A 216 -8.93 -21.69 2.05
CA ASN A 216 -8.77 -22.71 1.02
C ASN A 216 -10.07 -23.51 0.80
N ASN A 217 -10.86 -23.75 1.85
CA ASN A 217 -12.18 -24.38 1.71
C ASN A 217 -13.21 -23.45 1.03
N LEU A 218 -13.20 -22.15 1.36
CA LEU A 218 -14.08 -21.16 0.72
C LEU A 218 -13.76 -20.92 -0.76
N THR A 219 -12.47 -20.93 -1.13
CA THR A 219 -12.03 -20.83 -2.53
C THR A 219 -12.39 -22.08 -3.33
N ARG A 220 -12.26 -23.28 -2.73
CA ARG A 220 -12.75 -24.54 -3.33
C ARG A 220 -14.26 -24.52 -3.55
N GLN A 221 -15.03 -24.01 -2.59
CA GLN A 221 -16.50 -23.91 -2.73
C GLN A 221 -16.93 -22.94 -3.83
N ARG A 222 -16.13 -21.91 -4.13
CA ARG A 222 -16.44 -20.93 -5.18
C ARG A 222 -15.97 -21.33 -6.59
N ASN A 223 -15.40 -22.52 -6.81
CA ASN A 223 -14.91 -23.00 -8.11
C ASN A 223 -14.02 -21.96 -8.86
N GLN A 224 -13.37 -21.06 -8.13
CA GLN A 224 -12.42 -20.13 -8.73
C GLN A 224 -11.08 -20.86 -8.85
N SER A 225 -10.49 -20.86 -10.04
CA SER A 225 -9.16 -21.43 -10.33
C SER A 225 -8.04 -20.56 -9.75
N ILE A 226 -8.11 -20.26 -8.46
CA ILE A 226 -7.10 -19.51 -7.72
C ILE A 226 -6.19 -20.55 -7.04
N PRO A 227 -4.86 -20.46 -7.19
CA PRO A 227 -3.95 -21.37 -6.51
C PRO A 227 -4.11 -21.26 -4.99
N THR A 228 -4.21 -22.41 -4.32
CA THR A 228 -4.34 -22.50 -2.85
C THR A 228 -3.13 -21.87 -2.17
N VAL A 229 -3.38 -21.07 -1.12
CA VAL A 229 -2.31 -20.39 -0.38
C VAL A 229 -1.61 -21.41 0.52
N ASP A 230 -0.30 -21.55 0.33
CA ASP A 230 0.57 -22.40 1.15
C ASP A 230 1.29 -21.54 2.20
N ALA A 231 1.09 -21.87 3.47
CA ALA A 231 1.68 -21.17 4.60
C ALA A 231 3.21 -21.18 4.57
N ALA A 232 3.82 -22.24 4.01
CA ALA A 232 5.27 -22.39 3.97
C ALA A 232 5.93 -21.38 3.04
N LYS A 233 5.34 -21.11 1.87
CA LYS A 233 5.86 -20.13 0.90
C LYS A 233 5.74 -18.68 1.37
N LEU A 234 4.83 -18.40 2.30
CA LEU A 234 4.68 -17.08 2.90
C LEU A 234 5.81 -16.78 3.90
N ALA A 235 6.42 -17.79 4.51
CA ALA A 235 7.54 -17.59 5.44
C ALA A 235 8.79 -17.08 4.71
N ASP A 236 9.09 -17.63 3.53
CA ASP A 236 10.25 -17.26 2.72
C ASP A 236 10.20 -15.80 2.23
N LEU A 237 8.99 -15.23 2.05
CA LEU A 237 8.79 -13.84 1.61
C LEU A 237 9.16 -12.78 2.67
N PHE A 238 9.24 -13.17 3.93
CA PHE A 238 9.58 -12.28 5.05
C PHE A 238 10.90 -12.66 5.73
N GLU A 239 11.67 -13.57 5.12
CA GLU A 239 13.02 -13.87 5.58
C GLU A 239 13.89 -12.61 5.41
N ILE A 240 14.37 -12.06 6.52
CA ILE A 240 15.30 -10.94 6.51
C ILE A 240 16.61 -11.46 5.93
N HIS A 241 16.85 -11.18 4.65
CA HIS A 241 18.15 -11.47 4.05
C HIS A 241 19.22 -10.61 4.75
N PRO A 242 20.35 -11.20 5.18
CA PRO A 242 21.47 -10.42 5.67
C PRO A 242 21.94 -9.45 4.58
N PRO A 243 22.50 -8.28 4.96
CA PRO A 243 23.07 -7.35 3.99
C PRO A 243 24.09 -8.11 3.13
N GLN A 244 23.93 -8.04 1.82
CA GLN A 244 24.96 -8.53 0.91
C GLN A 244 26.11 -7.51 0.93
N ASP A 245 27.30 -7.98 1.30
CA ASP A 245 28.55 -7.22 1.30
C ASP A 245 28.95 -6.76 -0.11
#